data_AF-A0A2H1FG60-F1
#
_entry.id   AF-A0A2H1FG60-F1
#
_cell.length_a   1.000
_cell.length_b   1.000
_cell.length_c   1.000
_cell.angle_alpha   90.00
_cell.angle_beta   90.00
_cell.angle_gamma   90.00
#
_symmetry.space_group_name_H-M   'P 1'
#
loop_
_entity.id
_entity.type
_entity.pdbx_description
1 polymer ?
#
loop_
_entity_poly.entity_id
_entity_poly.type
_entity_poly.pdbx_seq_one_letter_code
_entity_poly.pdbx_strand_id
1 'polypeptide(L)' 'MGNRKRISEIMKMSKEELYQYLRQEDNTIQSTDKIEMKPFEHGIKIFYFHKDSEKPYKTKVYLNPEESESLK' A
#
# COMPACT_ATOMS: atom_id res chain seq x y z
N MET A 1 12.58 -14.71 1.13
CA MET A 1 11.13 -14.97 1.26
C MET A 1 10.47 -13.72 1.79
N GLY A 2 9.79 -12.94 0.94
CA GLY A 2 9.11 -11.71 1.38
C GLY A 2 7.86 -12.08 2.18
N ASN A 3 7.84 -11.73 3.46
CA ASN A 3 6.65 -11.87 4.30
C ASN A 3 5.59 -10.87 3.84
N ARG A 4 4.78 -11.26 2.84
CA ARG A 4 3.59 -10.50 2.45
C ARG A 4 2.62 -10.52 3.63
N LYS A 5 2.49 -9.39 4.32
CA LYS A 5 1.51 -9.25 5.41
C LYS A 5 0.10 -9.35 4.86
N ARG A 6 -0.80 -9.93 5.67
CA ARG A 6 -2.23 -9.99 5.35
C ARG A 6 -2.82 -8.58 5.41
N ILE A 7 -3.86 -8.33 4.61
CA ILE A 7 -4.50 -7.01 4.54
C ILE A 7 -5.08 -6.59 5.88
N SER A 8 -5.63 -7.54 6.63
CA SER A 8 -6.11 -7.31 7.99
C SER A 8 -5.02 -6.77 8.91
N GLU A 9 -3.74 -7.07 8.66
CA GLU A 9 -2.61 -6.46 9.38
C GLU A 9 -2.27 -5.08 8.82
N ILE A 10 -2.23 -4.93 7.49
CA ILE A 10 -1.98 -3.64 6.81
C ILE A 10 -3.02 -2.58 7.21
N MET A 11 -4.28 -2.98 7.41
CA MET A 11 -5.36 -2.12 7.88
C MET A 11 -5.22 -1.69 9.33
N LYS A 12 -4.56 -2.50 10.16
CA LYS A 12 -4.34 -2.22 11.58
C LYS A 12 -3.05 -1.43 11.83
N MET A 13 -2.20 -1.30 10.81
CA MET A 13 -0.96 -0.55 10.91
C MET A 13 -1.20 0.94 11.00
N SER A 14 -0.37 1.59 11.81
CA SER A 14 -0.26 3.05 11.77
C SER A 14 0.35 3.49 10.43
N LYS A 15 0.11 4.74 10.03
CA LYS A 15 0.68 5.33 8.80
C LYS A 15 2.21 5.15 8.71
N GLU A 16 2.91 5.32 9.83
CA GLU A 16 4.37 5.15 9.92
C GLU A 16 4.80 3.69 9.75
N GLU A 17 4.11 2.75 10.39
CA GLU A 17 4.41 1.32 10.25
C GLU A 17 4.18 0.83 8.82
N LEU A 18 3.08 1.26 8.21
CA LEU A 18 2.78 0.96 6.81
C LEU A 18 3.87 1.53 5.90
N TYR A 19 4.28 2.78 6.13
CA TYR A 19 5.33 3.42 5.35
C TYR A 19 6.67 2.65 5.44
N GLN A 20 7.07 2.23 6.64
CA GLN A 20 8.27 1.41 6.86
C GLN A 20 8.16 0.05 6.16
N TYR A 21 7.03 -0.63 6.32
CA TYR A 21 6.76 -1.91 5.66
C TYR A 21 6.86 -1.79 4.13
N LEU A 22 6.26 -0.75 3.55
CA LEU A 22 6.30 -0.52 2.11
C LEU A 22 7.71 -0.23 1.60
N ARG A 23 8.51 0.58 2.32
CA ARG A 23 9.92 0.81 1.98
C ARG A 23 10.75 -0.47 2.03
N GLN A 24 10.49 -1.35 2.98
CA GLN A 24 11.19 -2.63 3.08
C GLN A 24 10.82 -3.59 1.93
N GLU A 25 9.56 -3.57 1.49
CA GLU A 25 9.14 -4.35 0.32
C GLU A 25 9.65 -3.76 -1.01
N ASP A 26 9.89 -2.45 -1.05
CA ASP A 26 10.13 -1.72 -2.29
C ASP A 26 11.22 -0.65 -2.14
N ASN A 27 12.44 -1.05 -2.53
CA ASN A 27 13.63 -0.20 -2.49
C ASN A 27 13.58 0.97 -3.48
N THR A 28 12.55 1.07 -4.34
CA THR A 28 12.39 2.20 -5.26
C THR A 28 11.77 3.43 -4.58
N ILE A 29 11.17 3.24 -3.39
CA ILE A 29 10.56 4.32 -2.61
C ILE A 29 11.65 5.19 -2.01
N GLN A 30 11.70 6.44 -2.44
CA GLN A 30 12.65 7.40 -1.91
C GLN A 30 12.16 8.01 -0.60
N SER A 31 13.10 8.53 0.19
CA SER A 31 12.73 9.12 1.47
C SER A 31 11.87 10.37 1.39
N THR A 32 11.94 11.04 0.26
CA THR A 32 11.20 12.24 -0.08
C THR A 32 9.85 11.93 -0.74
N ASP A 33 9.58 10.67 -1.05
CA ASP A 33 8.32 10.28 -1.67
C ASP A 33 7.17 10.36 -0.66
N LYS A 34 6.03 10.86 -1.14
CA LYS A 34 4.78 10.90 -0.39
C LYS A 34 4.01 9.61 -0.68
N ILE A 35 3.52 8.97 0.38
CA ILE A 35 2.63 7.81 0.27
C ILE A 35 1.26 8.19 0.81
N GLU A 36 0.23 7.94 0.01
CA GLU A 36 -1.17 8.13 0.41
C GLU A 36 -1.91 6.81 0.37
N MET A 37 -2.57 6.51 1.49
CA MET A 37 -3.37 5.31 1.66
C MET A 37 -4.84 5.70 1.57
N LYS A 38 -5.57 5.06 0.66
CA LYS A 38 -7.00 5.27 0.46
C LYS A 38 -7.74 3.94 0.62
N PRO A 39 -8.36 3.70 1.78
CA PRO A 39 -9.24 2.56 1.93
C PRO A 39 -10.46 2.70 1.02
N PHE A 40 -10.98 1.57 0.55
CA PHE A 40 -12.20 1.46 -0.24
C PHE A 40 -12.93 0.16 0.13
N GLU A 41 -14.13 -0.03 -0.42
CA GLU A 41 -15.05 -1.12 -0.05
C GLU A 41 -14.38 -2.52 -0.05
N HIS A 42 -13.56 -2.80 -1.06
CA HIS A 42 -12.95 -4.13 -1.24
C HIS A 42 -11.48 -4.20 -0.79
N GLY A 43 -10.95 -3.17 -0.12
CA GLY A 43 -9.58 -3.20 0.40
C GLY A 43 -8.92 -1.83 0.47
N ILE A 44 -7.64 -1.76 0.15
CA ILE A 44 -6.84 -0.52 0.23
C ILE A 44 -6.06 -0.27 -1.03
N LYS A 45 -6.09 0.98 -1.49
CA LYS A 45 -5.22 1.48 -2.54
C LYS A 45 -4.16 2.38 -1.93
N ILE A 46 -2.92 2.15 -2.33
CA ILE A 46 -1.75 2.91 -1.90
C ILE A 46 -1.18 3.61 -3.13
N PHE A 47 -1.03 4.91 -3.03
CA PHE A 47 -0.49 5.77 -4.07
C PHE A 47 0.87 6.28 -3.66
N TYR A 48 1.83 6.23 -4.58
CA TYR A 48 3.19 6.70 -4.37
C TYR A 48 3.42 7.90 -5.27
N PHE A 49 3.88 9.00 -4.69
CA PHE A 49 4.15 10.24 -5.38
C PHE A 49 5.60 10.63 -5.16
N HIS A 50 6.26 11.08 -6.21
CA HIS A 50 7.53 11.77 -6.06
C HIS A 50 7.31 13.10 -5.34
N LYS A 51 8.37 13.59 -4.70
CA LYS A 51 8.39 14.92 -4.12
C LYS A 51 7.90 15.94 -5.15
N ASP A 52 6.93 16.76 -4.75
CA ASP A 52 6.34 17.82 -5.59
C ASP A 52 5.52 17.33 -6.81
N SER A 53 5.21 16.02 -6.91
CA SER A 53 4.33 15.48 -7.95
C SER A 53 2.91 15.27 -7.43
N GLU A 54 1.92 15.82 -8.13
CA GLU A 54 0.50 15.56 -7.88
C GLU A 54 0.00 14.26 -8.52
N LYS A 55 0.81 13.66 -9.41
CA LYS A 55 0.48 12.39 -10.07
C LYS A 55 1.21 11.24 -9.41
N PRO A 56 0.52 10.14 -9.07
CA PRO A 56 1.17 8.98 -8.50
C PRO A 56 1.97 8.28 -9.59
N TYR A 57 3.26 8.03 -9.35
CA TYR A 57 4.10 7.25 -10.26
C TYR A 57 3.85 5.75 -10.11
N LYS A 58 3.31 5.34 -8.96
CA LYS A 58 2.99 3.95 -8.66
C LYS A 58 1.70 3.86 -7.86
N THR A 59 0.98 2.78 -8.07
CA THR A 59 -0.22 2.44 -7.31
C THR A 59 -0.15 0.96 -6.94
N LYS A 60 -0.38 0.64 -5.66
CA LYS A 60 -0.47 -0.74 -5.17
C LYS A 60 -1.85 -0.95 -4.57
N VAL A 61 -2.51 -2.03 -4.95
CA VAL A 61 -3.85 -2.37 -4.44
C VAL A 61 -3.74 -3.66 -3.65
N TYR A 62 -4.33 -3.63 -2.46
CA TYR A 62 -4.49 -4.75 -1.57
C TYR A 62 -5.98 -5.07 -1.50
N LEU A 63 -6.40 -6.19 -2.08
CA LEU A 63 -7.80 -6.65 -2.12
C LEU A 63 -8.09 -7.64 -1.00
N ASN A 64 -9.16 -7.41 -0.24
CA ASN A 64 -9.56 -8.34 0.83
C ASN A 64 -9.73 -9.77 0.27
N PRO A 65 -9.13 -10.78 0.91
CA PRO A 65 -9.18 -12.15 0.40
C PRO A 65 -10.60 -12.72 0.37
N GLU A 66 -11.50 -12.27 1.26
CA GLU A 66 -12.92 -12.68 1.27
C GLU A 66 -13.67 -12.25 -0.01
N GLU A 67 -13.20 -11.21 -0.71
CA GLU A 67 -13.77 -10.73 -1.97
C GLU A 67 -12.99 -11.23 -3.21
N SER A 68 -11.76 -11.74 -3.01
CA SER A 68 -10.97 -12.35 -4.10
C SER A 68 -11.61 -13.64 -4.62
N GLU A 69 -12.47 -14.29 -3.84
CA GLU A 69 -13.25 -15.46 -4.29
C GLU A 69 -14.45 -15.05 -5.14
N SER A 70 -14.95 -13.80 -5.01
CA SER A 70 -16.06 -13.26 -5.80
C SER A 70 -15.68 -12.85 -7.24
N LEU A 71 -14.38 -12.90 -7.57
CA LEU A 71 -13.83 -12.53 -8.89
C LEU A 71 -13.47 -13.74 -9.77
N LYS A 72 -13.93 -14.96 -9.42
CA LYS A 72 -13.75 -16.18 -10.21
C LYS A 72 -14.93 -16.50 -11.12
#